data_AF-B5JNC1-F1
#
_entry.id   AF-B5JNC1-F1
#
_cell.length_a   1.000
_cell.length_b   1.000
_cell.length_c   1.000
_cell.angle_alpha   90.00
_cell.angle_beta   90.00
_cell.angle_gamma   90.00
#
_symmetry.space_group_name_H-M   'P 1'
#
loop_
_entity.id
_entity.type
_entity.pdbx_description
1 polymer ?
#
loop_
_entity_poly.entity_id
_entity_poly.type
_entity_poly.pdbx_seq_one_letter_code
_entity_poly.pdbx_strand_id
1 'polypeptide(L)'
;MTDGQSFYLVLTLFYLLECVKFAPPKSLGLVSRIGRFGACAPRPQLMMAWGIKKSVFVAPFLPWPAIMYIISGYTDADHSSKRLKTASAIRHHHRFLKRATNKLRSLAILNLLNFFLVLPIVYTRTYDEFAILYCLAYSYAVLLLTAIHFHALHKRLFPTHKADRLKATLYTALLPWHAPRAADEIYLKASSQWSPLAALAANTHHPATLDLLQRHWRKAHFQPQPNYTATTLSAVLARAQIDPGTWLQAPSDLDSPKYCPCCHNGYEAIATHCADCQGIPLKKK
;
A
#
# COMPACT_ATOMS: atom_id res chain seq x y z
N MET A 1 -24.58 -22.25 -17.68
CA MET A 1 -24.19 -21.95 -16.28
C MET A 1 -25.39 -22.17 -15.40
N THR A 2 -25.24 -22.88 -14.29
CA THR A 2 -26.31 -22.92 -13.27
C THR A 2 -26.36 -21.58 -12.52
N ASP A 3 -27.51 -21.22 -11.95
CA ASP A 3 -27.66 -19.96 -11.20
C ASP A 3 -26.61 -19.79 -10.08
N GLY A 4 -26.22 -20.91 -9.44
CA GLY A 4 -25.14 -20.93 -8.45
C GLY A 4 -23.76 -20.57 -9.02
N GLN A 5 -23.42 -21.01 -10.24
CA GLN A 5 -22.15 -20.65 -10.88
C GLN A 5 -22.06 -19.16 -11.18
N SER A 6 -23.18 -18.57 -11.64
CA SER A 6 -23.27 -17.12 -11.88
C SER A 6 -23.08 -16.34 -10.58
N PHE A 7 -23.68 -16.78 -9.48
CA PHE A 7 -23.51 -16.18 -8.16
C PHE A 7 -22.04 -16.18 -7.70
N TYR A 8 -21.34 -17.32 -7.77
CA TYR A 8 -19.93 -17.39 -7.37
C TYR A 8 -19.01 -16.59 -8.28
N LEU A 9 -19.31 -16.50 -9.57
CA LEU A 9 -18.57 -15.67 -10.51
C LEU A 9 -18.71 -14.18 -10.15
N VAL A 10 -19.93 -13.73 -9.86
CA VAL A 10 -20.19 -12.35 -9.40
C VAL A 10 -19.48 -12.06 -8.08
N LEU A 11 -19.55 -12.99 -7.13
CA LEU A 11 -18.87 -12.87 -5.84
C LEU A 11 -17.34 -12.75 -6.01
N THR A 12 -16.76 -13.56 -6.89
CA THR A 12 -15.32 -13.53 -7.23
C THR A 12 -14.94 -12.22 -7.92
N LEU A 13 -15.77 -11.74 -8.85
CA LEU A 13 -15.54 -10.47 -9.52
C LEU A 13 -15.55 -9.31 -8.52
N PHE A 14 -16.53 -9.25 -7.61
CA PHE A 14 -16.55 -8.21 -6.57
C PHE A 14 -15.36 -8.30 -5.63
N TYR A 15 -14.92 -9.51 -5.28
CA TYR A 15 -13.70 -9.67 -4.49
C TYR A 15 -12.45 -9.15 -5.21
N LEU A 16 -12.31 -9.47 -6.50
CA LEU A 16 -11.20 -8.98 -7.32
C LEU A 16 -11.24 -7.45 -7.49
N LEU A 17 -12.43 -6.87 -7.65
CA LEU A 17 -12.62 -5.42 -7.68
C LEU A 17 -12.21 -4.78 -6.35
N GLU A 18 -12.53 -5.41 -5.22
CA GLU A 18 -12.08 -4.96 -3.89
C GLU A 18 -10.55 -5.06 -3.72
N CYS A 19 -9.84 -5.92 -4.46
CA CYS A 19 -8.38 -5.91 -4.49
C CYS A 19 -7.82 -4.64 -5.15
N VAL A 20 -8.59 -3.98 -6.01
CA VAL A 20 -8.16 -2.76 -6.71
C VAL A 20 -8.38 -1.55 -5.81
N LYS A 21 -7.30 -0.95 -5.34
CA LYS A 21 -7.33 0.22 -4.47
C LYS A 21 -6.95 1.47 -5.24
N PHE A 22 -7.82 2.47 -5.18
CA PHE A 22 -7.59 3.79 -5.75
C PHE A 22 -7.01 4.73 -4.70
N ALA A 23 -6.02 5.53 -5.07
CA ALA A 23 -5.44 6.55 -4.23
C ALA A 23 -5.22 7.86 -4.99
N PRO A 24 -5.00 8.98 -4.29
CA PRO A 24 -4.60 10.24 -4.92
C PRO A 24 -3.40 10.06 -5.85
N PRO A 25 -3.23 10.91 -6.88
CA PRO A 25 -2.09 10.85 -7.77
C PRO A 25 -0.78 10.99 -6.99
N LYS A 26 0.29 10.39 -7.51
CA LYS A 26 1.62 10.37 -6.88
C LYS A 26 1.64 9.66 -5.51
N SER A 27 0.65 8.81 -5.21
CA SER A 27 0.73 7.95 -4.03
C SER A 27 1.77 6.84 -4.24
N LEU A 28 2.32 6.33 -3.14
CA LEU A 28 3.24 5.20 -3.14
C LEU A 28 2.62 4.02 -2.40
N GLY A 29 2.56 2.85 -3.06
CA GLY A 29 2.12 1.60 -2.47
C GLY A 29 3.31 0.78 -2.00
N LEU A 30 3.37 0.48 -0.70
CA LEU A 30 4.34 -0.43 -0.13
C LEU A 30 3.64 -1.74 0.23
N VAL A 31 4.05 -2.82 -0.42
CA VAL A 31 3.43 -4.15 -0.27
C VAL A 31 4.43 -5.13 0.34
N SER A 32 4.08 -5.63 1.51
CA SER A 32 4.67 -6.84 2.10
C SER A 32 4.15 -8.05 1.38
N ARG A 33 4.99 -8.81 0.66
CA ARG A 33 4.69 -10.21 0.38
C ARG A 33 5.58 -11.10 1.26
N ILE A 34 5.11 -12.34 1.47
CA ILE A 34 5.93 -13.42 2.04
C ILE A 34 7.27 -13.43 1.29
N GLY A 35 8.37 -13.17 2.00
CA GLY A 35 9.73 -13.27 1.47
C GLY A 35 10.21 -12.13 0.56
N ARG A 36 9.34 -11.29 -0.03
CA ARG A 36 9.76 -10.15 -0.87
C ARG A 36 8.79 -8.98 -0.76
N PHE A 37 9.27 -7.82 -0.28
CA PHE A 37 8.53 -6.58 -0.42
C PHE A 37 8.84 -5.94 -1.78
N GLY A 38 7.80 -5.67 -2.55
CA GLY A 38 7.90 -4.85 -3.75
C GLY A 38 7.27 -3.49 -3.47
N ALA A 39 7.99 -2.41 -3.77
CA ALA A 39 7.31 -1.13 -3.97
C ALA A 39 6.56 -1.23 -5.31
N CYS A 40 5.24 -1.26 -5.25
CA CYS A 40 4.45 -1.11 -6.47
C CYS A 40 4.39 0.38 -6.78
N ALA A 41 5.30 0.85 -7.63
CA ALA A 41 5.09 2.15 -8.27
C ALA A 41 3.82 2.03 -9.12
N PRO A 42 2.86 2.96 -9.01
CA PRO A 42 1.67 2.93 -9.86
C PRO A 42 2.13 2.99 -11.32
N ARG A 43 1.69 2.06 -12.17
CA ARG A 43 1.96 2.10 -13.62
C ARG A 43 1.15 3.28 -14.20
N PRO A 44 1.76 4.45 -14.46
CA PRO A 44 0.99 5.66 -14.72
C PRO A 44 0.44 5.70 -16.15
N GLN A 45 1.09 4.99 -17.09
CA GLN A 45 0.80 5.09 -18.53
C GLN A 45 -0.57 4.51 -18.91
N LEU A 46 -0.95 3.34 -18.36
CA LEU A 46 -2.26 2.72 -18.64
C LEU A 46 -3.43 3.52 -18.06
N MET A 47 -3.22 4.21 -16.93
CA MET A 47 -4.27 4.96 -16.24
C MET A 47 -4.52 6.33 -16.85
N MET A 48 -3.48 6.98 -17.39
CA MET A 48 -3.66 8.23 -18.13
C MET A 48 -4.52 8.03 -19.39
N ALA A 49 -4.43 6.86 -20.04
CA ALA A 49 -5.25 6.53 -21.20
C ALA A 49 -6.76 6.48 -20.89
N TRP A 50 -7.15 6.26 -19.62
CA TRP A 50 -8.55 6.21 -19.19
C TRP A 50 -9.04 7.52 -18.53
N GLY A 51 -8.23 8.58 -18.52
CA GLY A 51 -8.58 9.87 -17.90
C GLY A 51 -8.67 9.83 -16.37
N ILE A 52 -8.33 8.70 -15.73
CA ILE A 52 -8.39 8.54 -14.28
C ILE A 52 -7.15 9.18 -13.66
N LYS A 53 -7.31 10.36 -13.06
CA LYS A 53 -6.23 11.08 -12.33
C LYS A 53 -5.89 10.46 -10.95
N LYS A 54 -6.10 9.15 -10.78
CA LYS A 54 -5.85 8.41 -9.53
C LYS A 54 -4.76 7.37 -9.74
N SER A 55 -3.95 7.14 -8.70
CA SER A 55 -3.02 6.01 -8.69
C SER A 55 -3.79 4.74 -8.33
N VAL A 56 -3.63 3.69 -9.16
CA VAL A 56 -4.24 2.39 -8.91
C VAL A 56 -3.21 1.41 -8.40
N PHE A 57 -3.61 0.67 -7.37
CA PHE A 57 -2.84 -0.39 -6.78
C PHE A 57 -3.65 -1.66 -6.70
N VAL A 58 -2.97 -2.80 -6.80
CA VAL A 58 -3.59 -4.11 -6.60
C VAL A 58 -3.11 -4.64 -5.27
N ALA A 59 -4.01 -4.70 -4.29
CA ALA A 59 -3.77 -5.33 -3.01
C ALA A 59 -3.47 -6.82 -3.19
N PRO A 60 -2.69 -7.43 -2.30
CA PRO A 60 -2.44 -8.87 -2.32
C PRO A 60 -3.74 -9.66 -2.37
N PHE A 61 -3.81 -10.67 -3.25
CA PHE A 61 -5.02 -11.48 -3.37
C PHE A 61 -5.37 -12.12 -2.03
N LEU A 62 -4.41 -12.70 -1.31
CA LEU A 62 -4.66 -13.24 0.04
C LEU A 62 -4.54 -12.15 1.13
N PRO A 63 -5.48 -12.07 2.09
CA PRO A 63 -5.46 -11.08 3.17
C PRO A 63 -4.37 -11.34 4.24
N TRP A 64 -3.74 -12.52 4.19
CA TRP A 64 -2.62 -12.88 5.06
C TRP A 64 -1.56 -13.66 4.28
N PRO A 65 -0.28 -13.48 4.61
CA PRO A 65 0.30 -12.54 5.58
C PRO A 65 0.71 -11.21 4.93
N ALA A 66 0.32 -11.00 3.68
CA ALA A 66 0.67 -9.82 2.93
C ALA A 66 -0.01 -8.58 3.52
N ILE A 67 0.70 -7.45 3.49
CA ILE A 67 0.24 -6.17 4.05
C ILE A 67 0.50 -5.11 3.01
N MET A 68 -0.55 -4.41 2.62
CA MET A 68 -0.41 -3.24 1.78
C MET A 68 -0.70 -1.98 2.61
N TYR A 69 0.10 -0.96 2.41
CA TYR A 69 -0.24 0.38 2.85
C TYR A 69 0.09 1.38 1.75
N ILE A 70 -0.75 2.40 1.66
CA ILE A 70 -0.64 3.46 0.66
C ILE A 70 -0.27 4.74 1.38
N ILE A 71 0.80 5.36 0.91
CA ILE A 71 1.30 6.63 1.37
C ILE A 71 0.83 7.67 0.36
N SER A 72 -0.08 8.54 0.77
CA SER A 72 -0.61 9.64 -0.05
C SER A 72 0.06 10.98 0.30
N GLY A 73 0.03 11.92 -0.65
CA GLY A 73 0.45 13.30 -0.44
C GLY A 73 1.92 13.57 -0.71
N TYR A 74 2.47 13.13 -1.84
CA TYR A 74 3.80 13.56 -2.33
C TYR A 74 3.79 15.01 -2.89
N THR A 75 2.84 15.83 -2.46
CA THR A 75 2.67 17.23 -2.88
C THR A 75 2.87 18.15 -1.68
N ASP A 76 3.60 19.24 -1.88
CA ASP A 76 4.08 20.14 -0.80
C ASP A 76 2.94 20.68 0.09
N ALA A 77 1.76 20.92 -0.49
CA ALA A 77 0.57 21.38 0.23
C ALA A 77 0.04 20.38 1.29
N ASP A 78 0.21 19.08 1.06
CA ASP A 78 -0.26 18.04 1.99
C ASP A 78 0.72 17.81 3.15
N HIS A 79 2.00 18.18 2.99
CA HIS A 79 3.03 17.95 4.01
C HIS A 79 2.93 18.88 5.19
N SER A 80 2.65 20.17 4.95
CA SER A 80 2.55 21.18 6.01
C SER A 80 1.41 20.87 7.01
N SER A 81 0.37 20.16 6.55
CA SER A 81 -0.78 19.81 7.39
C SER A 81 -0.58 18.56 8.25
N LYS A 82 0.32 17.64 7.86
CA LYS A 82 0.52 16.37 8.56
C LYS A 82 1.62 16.50 9.62
N ARG A 83 1.29 16.22 10.87
CA ARG A 83 2.28 16.11 11.95
C ARG A 83 3.38 15.13 11.55
N LEU A 84 4.62 15.59 11.54
CA LEU A 84 5.82 14.79 11.26
C LEU A 84 6.00 13.72 12.35
N LYS A 85 5.35 12.57 12.19
CA LYS A 85 5.64 11.38 12.97
C LYS A 85 7.07 10.92 12.64
N THR A 86 7.85 10.55 13.66
CA THR A 86 9.20 10.02 13.46
C THR A 86 9.16 8.64 12.78
N ALA A 87 10.22 8.28 12.07
CA ALA A 87 10.35 6.95 11.46
C ALA A 87 10.24 5.82 12.50
N SER A 88 10.78 6.03 13.70
CA SER A 88 10.64 5.11 14.84
C SER A 88 9.17 4.95 15.28
N ALA A 89 8.42 6.05 15.38
CA ALA A 89 6.99 6.02 15.71
C ALA A 89 6.19 5.27 14.64
N ILE A 90 6.50 5.47 13.35
CA ILE A 90 5.87 4.72 12.25
C ILE A 90 6.19 3.22 12.35
N ARG A 91 7.46 2.84 12.59
CA ARG A 91 7.84 1.43 12.79
C ARG A 91 7.13 0.80 13.99
N HIS A 92 7.02 1.53 15.10
CA HIS A 92 6.29 1.07 16.28
C HIS A 92 4.80 0.91 15.98
N HIS A 93 4.19 1.91 15.35
CA HIS A 93 2.78 1.88 14.98
C HIS A 93 2.48 0.76 13.97
N HIS A 94 3.35 0.54 12.99
CA HIS A 94 3.23 -0.57 12.04
C HIS A 94 3.26 -1.94 12.75
N ARG A 95 4.20 -2.15 13.69
CA ARG A 95 4.26 -3.38 14.51
C ARG A 95 3.00 -3.56 15.35
N PHE A 96 2.51 -2.48 15.95
CA PHE A 96 1.26 -2.49 16.71
C PHE A 96 0.07 -2.85 15.83
N LEU A 97 -0.09 -2.20 14.67
CA LEU A 97 -1.15 -2.52 13.70
C LEU A 97 -1.07 -3.97 13.24
N LYS A 98 0.13 -4.50 13.00
CA LYS A 98 0.33 -5.90 12.60
C LYS A 98 -0.24 -6.84 13.65
N ARG A 99 0.15 -6.66 14.91
CA ARG A 99 -0.38 -7.46 16.02
C ARG A 99 -1.89 -7.27 16.20
N ALA A 100 -2.36 -6.03 16.15
CA ALA A 100 -3.76 -5.70 16.40
C ALA A 100 -4.71 -6.24 15.32
N THR A 101 -4.25 -6.35 14.07
CA THR A 101 -5.03 -6.87 12.94
C THR A 101 -4.86 -8.36 12.70
N ASN A 102 -3.96 -9.05 13.41
CA ASN A 102 -3.73 -10.49 13.20
C ASN A 102 -5.01 -11.32 13.33
N LYS A 103 -5.83 -11.07 14.37
CA LYS A 103 -7.11 -11.77 14.54
C LYS A 103 -8.07 -11.50 13.37
N LEU A 104 -8.17 -10.25 12.92
CA LEU A 104 -8.97 -9.89 11.75
C LEU A 104 -8.49 -10.59 10.48
N ARG A 105 -7.17 -10.73 10.31
CA ARG A 105 -6.60 -11.46 9.17
C ARG A 105 -6.91 -12.95 9.21
N SER A 106 -6.83 -13.59 10.37
CA SER A 106 -7.23 -14.99 10.52
C SER A 106 -8.71 -15.19 10.17
N LEU A 107 -9.60 -14.32 10.68
CA LEU A 107 -11.02 -14.35 10.33
C LEU A 107 -11.27 -14.05 8.84
N ALA A 108 -10.48 -13.15 8.24
CA ALA A 108 -10.54 -12.84 6.82
C ALA A 108 -10.18 -14.05 5.94
N ILE A 109 -9.14 -14.83 6.30
CA ILE A 109 -8.82 -16.09 5.62
C ILE A 109 -9.96 -17.08 5.76
N LEU A 110 -10.52 -17.22 6.97
CA LEU A 110 -11.62 -18.14 7.23
C LEU A 110 -12.86 -17.78 6.39
N ASN A 111 -13.24 -16.50 6.33
CA ASN A 111 -14.29 -16.02 5.43
C ASN A 111 -13.97 -16.33 3.97
N LEU A 112 -12.74 -16.07 3.52
CA LEU A 112 -12.32 -16.34 2.15
C LEU A 112 -12.44 -17.84 1.81
N LEU A 113 -11.93 -18.72 2.67
CA LEU A 113 -12.01 -20.16 2.49
C LEU A 113 -13.47 -20.64 2.51
N ASN A 114 -14.30 -20.12 3.42
CA ASN A 114 -15.70 -20.51 3.50
C ASN A 114 -16.47 -20.15 2.22
N PHE A 115 -16.41 -18.90 1.78
CA PHE A 115 -17.21 -18.42 0.65
C PHE A 115 -16.68 -18.86 -0.72
N PHE A 116 -15.35 -19.00 -0.88
CA PHE A 116 -14.73 -19.28 -2.17
C PHE A 116 -14.25 -20.73 -2.35
N LEU A 117 -14.23 -21.53 -1.28
CA LEU A 117 -13.79 -22.93 -1.35
C LEU A 117 -14.83 -23.88 -0.76
N VAL A 118 -15.17 -23.74 0.53
CA VAL A 118 -16.04 -24.69 1.24
C VAL A 118 -17.45 -24.67 0.68
N LEU A 119 -18.08 -23.50 0.58
CA LEU A 119 -19.47 -23.37 0.13
C LEU A 119 -19.66 -23.86 -1.32
N PRO A 120 -18.80 -23.54 -2.31
CA PRO A 120 -18.86 -24.15 -3.63
C PRO A 120 -18.72 -25.68 -3.63
N ILE A 121 -17.81 -26.23 -2.82
CA ILE A 121 -17.60 -27.68 -2.73
C ILE A 121 -18.84 -28.36 -2.16
N VAL A 122 -19.38 -27.88 -1.05
CA VAL A 122 -20.60 -28.43 -0.43
C VAL A 122 -21.76 -28.34 -1.42
N TYR A 123 -21.98 -27.18 -2.02
CA TYR A 123 -23.05 -26.96 -3.00
C TYR A 123 -22.97 -27.90 -4.20
N THR A 124 -21.78 -28.19 -4.72
CA THR A 124 -21.59 -29.04 -5.91
C THR A 124 -21.51 -30.53 -5.62
N ARG A 125 -21.17 -30.93 -4.39
CA ARG A 125 -20.92 -32.34 -4.04
C ARG A 125 -22.07 -32.99 -3.28
N THR A 126 -22.66 -32.32 -2.31
CA THR A 126 -23.64 -32.97 -1.42
C THR A 126 -25.07 -32.74 -1.89
N TYR A 127 -25.37 -31.58 -2.51
CA TYR A 127 -26.74 -31.13 -2.82
C TYR A 127 -27.70 -31.16 -1.61
N ASP A 128 -27.17 -31.30 -0.40
CA ASP A 128 -27.93 -31.40 0.84
C ASP A 128 -28.23 -30.00 1.36
N GLU A 129 -29.52 -29.67 1.42
CA GLU A 129 -30.03 -28.38 1.87
C GLU A 129 -29.57 -28.05 3.30
N PHE A 130 -29.57 -29.02 4.21
CA PHE A 130 -29.16 -28.79 5.59
C PHE A 130 -27.67 -28.47 5.70
N ALA A 131 -26.82 -29.20 4.97
CA ALA A 131 -25.39 -28.93 4.91
C ALA A 131 -25.10 -27.53 4.36
N ILE A 132 -25.81 -27.11 3.30
CA ILE A 132 -25.68 -25.77 2.70
C ILE A 132 -26.12 -24.69 3.69
N LEU A 133 -27.28 -24.84 4.33
CA LEU A 133 -27.79 -23.88 5.31
C LEU A 133 -26.86 -23.75 6.53
N TYR A 134 -26.30 -24.87 7.00
CA TYR A 134 -25.31 -24.86 8.07
C TYR A 134 -24.03 -24.11 7.67
N CYS A 135 -23.49 -24.38 6.48
CA CYS A 135 -22.31 -23.66 5.97
C CYS A 135 -22.58 -22.17 5.79
N LEU A 136 -23.77 -21.78 5.34
CA LEU A 136 -24.19 -20.38 5.26
C LEU A 136 -24.26 -19.75 6.65
N ALA A 137 -24.96 -20.37 7.59
CA ALA A 137 -25.09 -19.88 8.96
C ALA A 137 -23.72 -19.69 9.63
N TYR A 138 -22.82 -20.67 9.47
CA TYR A 138 -21.44 -20.58 9.94
C TYR A 138 -20.70 -19.41 9.29
N SER A 139 -20.80 -19.25 7.97
CA SER A 139 -20.15 -18.16 7.24
C SER A 139 -20.63 -16.78 7.72
N TYR A 140 -21.93 -16.60 7.93
CA TYR A 140 -22.48 -15.37 8.50
C TYR A 140 -22.06 -15.12 9.94
N ALA A 141 -21.93 -16.17 10.76
CA ALA A 141 -21.38 -16.04 12.10
C ALA A 141 -19.93 -15.53 12.07
N VAL A 142 -19.10 -16.04 11.16
CA VAL A 142 -17.71 -15.56 10.97
C VAL A 142 -17.69 -14.11 10.46
N LEU A 143 -18.58 -13.73 9.53
CA LEU A 143 -18.73 -12.32 9.09
C LEU A 143 -19.07 -11.38 10.26
N LEU A 144 -20.05 -11.76 11.08
CA LEU A 144 -20.46 -10.97 12.25
C LEU A 144 -19.32 -10.83 13.26
N LEU A 145 -18.60 -11.92 13.56
CA LEU A 145 -17.41 -11.88 14.42
C LEU A 145 -16.32 -10.97 13.86
N THR A 146 -16.12 -11.00 12.54
CA THR A 146 -15.16 -10.11 11.83
C THR A 146 -15.58 -8.65 11.97
N ALA A 147 -16.87 -8.35 11.77
CA ALA A 147 -17.41 -7.00 11.90
C ALA A 147 -17.31 -6.47 13.34
N ILE A 148 -17.58 -7.29 14.35
CA ILE A 148 -17.43 -6.92 15.78
C ILE A 148 -15.97 -6.58 16.09
N HIS A 149 -15.03 -7.45 15.67
CA HIS A 149 -13.60 -7.20 15.86
C HIS A 149 -13.13 -5.95 15.11
N PHE A 150 -13.61 -5.74 13.89
CA PHE A 150 -13.30 -4.56 13.09
C PHE A 150 -13.82 -3.31 13.77
N HIS A 151 -15.07 -3.30 14.23
CA HIS A 151 -15.69 -2.17 14.91
C HIS A 151 -14.92 -1.80 16.19
N ALA A 152 -14.59 -2.79 17.02
CA ALA A 152 -13.83 -2.58 18.25
C ALA A 152 -12.43 -2.00 17.94
N LEU A 153 -11.73 -2.58 16.96
CA LEU A 153 -10.41 -2.10 16.57
C LEU A 153 -10.47 -0.69 15.96
N HIS A 154 -11.40 -0.44 15.04
CA HIS A 154 -11.58 0.87 14.42
C HIS A 154 -12.00 1.93 15.44
N LYS A 155 -12.86 1.60 16.40
CA LYS A 155 -13.23 2.52 17.50
C LYS A 155 -12.02 2.91 18.34
N ARG A 156 -11.14 1.94 18.64
CA ARG A 156 -9.91 2.17 19.40
C ARG A 156 -8.87 2.99 18.63
N LEU A 157 -8.68 2.71 17.35
CA LEU A 157 -7.66 3.38 16.52
C LEU A 157 -8.10 4.75 16.00
N PHE A 158 -9.39 4.91 15.70
CA PHE A 158 -9.94 6.08 15.02
C PHE A 158 -11.22 6.57 15.72
N PRO A 159 -11.14 7.09 16.95
CA PRO A 159 -12.31 7.45 17.75
C PRO A 159 -13.16 8.57 17.11
N THR A 160 -12.52 9.47 16.35
CA THR A 160 -13.15 10.61 15.68
C THR A 160 -13.97 10.23 14.44
N HIS A 161 -13.68 9.10 13.81
CA HIS A 161 -14.31 8.69 12.53
C HIS A 161 -15.55 7.80 12.75
N LYS A 162 -16.60 8.34 13.38
CA LYS A 162 -17.80 7.56 13.75
C LYS A 162 -18.61 7.10 12.53
N ALA A 163 -18.84 7.97 11.55
CA ALA A 163 -19.64 7.67 10.36
C ALA A 163 -19.00 6.57 9.50
N ASP A 164 -17.71 6.74 9.16
CA ASP A 164 -16.94 5.73 8.43
C ASP A 164 -16.95 4.38 9.14
N ARG A 165 -16.82 4.38 10.47
CA ARG A 165 -16.81 3.15 11.28
C ARG A 165 -18.10 2.37 11.10
N LEU A 166 -19.26 3.04 11.21
CA LEU A 166 -20.55 2.37 11.07
C LEU A 166 -20.70 1.78 9.66
N LYS A 167 -20.42 2.59 8.62
CA LYS A 167 -20.48 2.15 7.22
C LYS A 167 -19.60 0.92 6.97
N ALA A 168 -18.33 0.99 7.33
CA ALA A 168 -17.38 -0.10 7.11
C ALA A 168 -17.69 -1.36 7.94
N THR A 169 -18.24 -1.18 9.15
CA THR A 169 -18.72 -2.31 9.98
C THR A 169 -19.90 -3.01 9.30
N LEU A 170 -20.87 -2.26 8.78
CA LEU A 170 -22.03 -2.81 8.06
C LEU A 170 -21.59 -3.55 6.80
N TYR A 171 -20.68 -2.97 6.00
CA TYR A 171 -20.14 -3.65 4.83
C TYR A 171 -19.38 -4.94 5.19
N THR A 172 -18.62 -4.92 6.28
CA THR A 172 -17.92 -6.13 6.78
C THR A 172 -18.91 -7.20 7.26
N ALA A 173 -20.04 -6.81 7.86
CA ALA A 173 -21.03 -7.75 8.36
C ALA A 173 -21.90 -8.37 7.24
N LEU A 174 -22.20 -7.60 6.21
CA LEU A 174 -23.20 -7.96 5.19
C LEU A 174 -22.61 -8.41 3.86
N LEU A 175 -21.38 -7.99 3.52
CA LEU A 175 -20.80 -8.22 2.20
C LEU A 175 -19.63 -9.23 2.30
N PRO A 176 -19.80 -10.48 1.84
CA PRO A 176 -18.79 -11.53 1.99
C PRO A 176 -17.50 -11.26 1.22
N TRP A 177 -17.55 -10.47 0.15
CA TRP A 177 -16.35 -10.05 -0.58
C TRP A 177 -15.59 -8.90 0.11
N HIS A 178 -16.26 -8.09 0.93
CA HIS A 178 -15.63 -6.96 1.65
C HIS A 178 -14.94 -7.42 2.93
N ALA A 179 -15.54 -8.36 3.67
CA ALA A 179 -15.05 -8.75 4.98
C ALA A 179 -13.58 -9.23 5.01
N PRO A 180 -13.08 -9.99 4.02
CA PRO A 180 -11.67 -10.36 3.99
C PRO A 180 -10.71 -9.16 3.87
N ARG A 181 -11.21 -7.99 3.45
CA ARG A 181 -10.45 -6.74 3.29
C ARG A 181 -10.52 -5.79 4.48
N ALA A 182 -11.24 -6.15 5.53
CA ALA A 182 -11.41 -5.30 6.72
C ALA A 182 -10.07 -4.89 7.36
N ALA A 183 -9.07 -5.77 7.37
CA ALA A 183 -7.74 -5.44 7.87
C ALA A 183 -7.01 -4.43 6.97
N ASP A 184 -7.15 -4.54 5.64
CA ASP A 184 -6.52 -3.63 4.69
C ASP A 184 -7.07 -2.21 4.86
N GLU A 185 -8.37 -2.06 5.11
CA GLU A 185 -9.00 -0.76 5.37
C GLU A 185 -8.40 -0.05 6.59
N ILE A 186 -8.18 -0.79 7.70
CA ILE A 186 -7.50 -0.26 8.89
C ILE A 186 -6.09 0.24 8.54
N TYR A 187 -5.34 -0.52 7.74
CA TYR A 187 -3.98 -0.15 7.32
C TYR A 187 -3.96 1.08 6.44
N LEU A 188 -4.83 1.13 5.42
CA LEU A 188 -4.93 2.26 4.50
C LEU A 188 -5.30 3.55 5.25
N LYS A 189 -6.23 3.47 6.21
CA LYS A 189 -6.63 4.60 7.03
C LYS A 189 -5.53 5.05 8.00
N ALA A 190 -4.76 4.10 8.56
CA ALA A 190 -3.63 4.46 9.41
C ALA A 190 -2.48 5.08 8.60
N SER A 191 -2.18 4.53 7.42
CA SER A 191 -1.04 4.95 6.59
C SER A 191 -1.27 6.27 5.87
N SER A 192 -2.53 6.62 5.57
CA SER A 192 -2.87 7.92 4.98
C SER A 192 -2.47 9.11 5.89
N GLN A 193 -2.32 8.88 7.19
CA GLN A 193 -1.88 9.87 8.17
C GLN A 193 -0.35 9.97 8.32
N TRP A 194 0.42 9.12 7.65
CA TRP A 194 1.88 9.14 7.77
C TRP A 194 2.48 10.18 6.83
N SER A 195 3.55 10.85 7.28
CA SER A 195 4.38 11.65 6.39
C SER A 195 5.09 10.72 5.41
N PRO A 196 5.02 10.98 4.09
CA PRO A 196 5.66 10.14 3.09
C PRO A 196 7.15 9.90 3.30
N LEU A 197 7.92 10.95 3.62
CA LEU A 197 9.35 10.83 3.86
C LEU A 197 9.65 10.01 5.11
N ALA A 198 8.91 10.24 6.20
CA ALA A 198 9.09 9.46 7.42
C ALA A 198 8.70 7.99 7.21
N ALA A 199 7.70 7.71 6.37
CA ALA A 199 7.29 6.36 6.02
C ALA A 199 8.32 5.66 5.11
N LEU A 200 8.96 6.36 4.17
CA LEU A 200 10.11 5.84 3.43
C LEU A 200 11.27 5.52 4.38
N ALA A 201 11.64 6.48 5.23
CA ALA A 201 12.72 6.32 6.21
C ALA A 201 12.46 5.19 7.22
N ALA A 202 11.19 4.93 7.56
CA ALA A 202 10.79 3.81 8.41
C ALA A 202 11.00 2.44 7.74
N ASN A 203 11.09 2.38 6.41
CA ASN A 203 11.10 1.16 5.61
C ASN A 203 12.35 1.02 4.73
N THR A 204 13.49 1.59 5.13
CA THR A 204 14.77 1.53 4.38
C THR A 204 15.37 0.14 4.24
N HIS A 205 14.92 -0.83 5.04
CA HIS A 205 15.27 -2.24 4.87
C HIS A 205 14.76 -2.83 3.54
N HIS A 206 13.88 -2.12 2.82
CA HIS A 206 13.48 -2.47 1.47
C HIS A 206 14.28 -1.69 0.43
N PRO A 207 14.92 -2.37 -0.53
CA PRO A 207 15.81 -1.73 -1.50
C PRO A 207 15.07 -0.69 -2.36
N ALA A 208 13.82 -0.98 -2.77
CA ALA A 208 13.03 -0.03 -3.55
C ALA A 208 12.65 1.24 -2.76
N THR A 209 12.43 1.12 -1.45
CA THR A 209 12.14 2.27 -0.59
C THR A 209 13.40 3.10 -0.35
N LEU A 210 14.54 2.43 -0.14
CA LEU A 210 15.84 3.07 0.01
C LEU A 210 16.23 3.82 -1.26
N ASP A 211 16.10 3.21 -2.44
CA ASP A 211 16.40 3.85 -3.73
C ASP A 211 15.52 5.09 -3.97
N LEU A 212 14.21 5.00 -3.67
CA LEU A 212 13.33 6.18 -3.72
C LEU A 212 13.78 7.29 -2.77
N LEU A 213 14.16 6.95 -1.54
CA LEU A 213 14.65 7.91 -0.55
C LEU A 213 15.97 8.55 -1.00
N GLN A 214 16.91 7.76 -1.51
CA GLN A 214 18.17 8.21 -2.12
C GLN A 214 17.92 9.12 -3.32
N ARG A 215 16.95 8.80 -4.17
CA ARG A 215 16.55 9.63 -5.31
C ARG A 215 15.98 10.97 -4.86
N HIS A 216 15.18 10.99 -3.80
CA HIS A 216 14.68 12.24 -3.21
C HIS A 216 15.81 13.08 -2.61
N TRP A 217 16.77 12.45 -1.93
CA TRP A 217 17.97 13.12 -1.43
C TRP A 217 18.76 13.78 -2.56
N ARG A 218 19.08 13.04 -3.62
CA ARG A 218 19.80 13.57 -4.79
C ARG A 218 19.05 14.71 -5.46
N LYS A 219 17.75 14.57 -5.66
CA LYS A 219 16.90 15.64 -6.21
C LYS A 219 16.96 16.90 -5.36
N ALA A 220 16.94 16.79 -4.04
CA ALA A 220 17.02 17.93 -3.14
C ALA A 220 18.32 18.75 -3.27
N HIS A 221 19.39 18.12 -3.77
CA HIS A 221 20.69 18.78 -3.98
C HIS A 221 20.92 19.28 -5.41
N PHE A 222 20.41 18.56 -6.42
CA PHE A 222 20.74 18.85 -7.83
C PHE A 222 19.58 19.43 -8.64
N GLN A 223 18.34 19.28 -8.19
CA GLN A 223 17.18 19.84 -8.87
C GLN A 223 16.95 21.28 -8.38
N PRO A 224 16.71 22.26 -9.27
CA PRO A 224 16.56 23.67 -8.87
C PRO A 224 15.29 23.92 -8.04
N GLN A 225 14.22 23.17 -8.30
CA GLN A 225 12.96 23.23 -7.56
C GLN A 225 12.56 21.82 -7.11
N PRO A 226 13.21 21.28 -6.06
CA PRO A 226 12.91 19.95 -5.59
C PRO A 226 11.61 19.95 -4.79
N ASN A 227 10.83 18.86 -4.88
CA ASN A 227 9.64 18.67 -4.03
C ASN A 227 10.00 18.65 -2.53
N TYR A 228 11.24 18.36 -2.19
CA TYR A 228 11.71 18.33 -0.80
C TYR A 228 13.04 19.06 -0.71
N THR A 229 13.12 20.01 0.22
CA THR A 229 14.38 20.71 0.49
C THR A 229 15.37 19.77 1.18
N ALA A 230 16.67 20.01 0.95
CA ALA A 230 17.73 19.23 1.59
C ALA A 230 17.66 19.34 3.13
N THR A 231 17.25 20.49 3.66
CA THR A 231 17.05 20.73 5.10
C THR A 231 15.93 19.87 5.70
N THR A 232 14.82 19.70 4.96
CA THR A 232 13.72 18.86 5.42
C THR A 232 14.12 17.39 5.42
N LEU A 233 14.77 16.93 4.35
CA LEU A 233 15.24 15.56 4.26
C LEU A 233 16.33 15.25 5.29
N SER A 234 17.27 16.16 5.53
CA SER A 234 18.34 15.96 6.51
C SER A 234 17.77 15.80 7.92
N ALA A 235 16.76 16.60 8.29
CA ALA A 235 16.07 16.46 9.56
C ALA A 235 15.34 15.11 9.70
N VAL A 236 14.71 14.61 8.63
CA VAL A 236 14.06 13.30 8.62
C VAL A 236 15.07 12.17 8.73
N LEU A 237 16.18 12.23 7.97
CA LEU A 237 17.25 11.23 7.96
C LEU A 237 17.99 11.18 9.31
N ALA A 238 18.31 12.34 9.89
CA ALA A 238 18.91 12.42 11.21
C ALA A 238 18.03 11.78 12.29
N ARG A 239 16.72 12.08 12.29
CA ARG A 239 15.75 11.45 13.20
C ARG A 239 15.60 9.94 12.98
N ALA A 240 15.87 9.47 11.76
CA ALA A 240 15.84 8.05 11.42
C ALA A 240 17.18 7.34 11.65
N GLN A 241 18.24 8.07 12.02
CA GLN A 241 19.61 7.58 12.16
C GLN A 241 20.16 6.96 10.87
N ILE A 242 19.87 7.62 9.74
CA ILE A 242 20.37 7.22 8.42
C ILE A 242 21.42 8.23 7.98
N ASP A 243 22.63 7.75 7.69
CA ASP A 243 23.70 8.55 7.11
C ASP A 243 23.60 8.56 5.57
N PRO A 244 23.37 9.73 4.94
CA PRO A 244 23.30 9.85 3.49
C PRO A 244 24.66 10.09 2.81
N GLY A 245 25.78 10.05 3.52
CA GLY A 245 27.10 10.48 3.03
C GLY A 245 27.50 9.92 1.65
N THR A 246 27.15 8.67 1.36
CA THR A 246 27.48 8.01 0.07
C THR A 246 26.45 8.25 -1.03
N TRP A 247 25.26 8.79 -0.72
CA TRP A 247 24.14 8.84 -1.67
C TRP A 247 24.31 9.88 -2.78
N LEU A 248 25.24 10.82 -2.62
CA LEU A 248 25.58 11.82 -3.64
C LEU A 248 26.75 11.38 -4.54
N GLN A 249 27.41 10.27 -4.20
CA GLN A 249 28.52 9.73 -4.98
C GLN A 249 28.00 9.07 -6.26
N ALA A 250 28.79 9.16 -7.32
CA ALA A 250 28.52 8.45 -8.56
C ALA A 250 28.60 6.93 -8.31
N PRO A 251 27.71 6.13 -8.92
CA PRO A 251 27.88 4.68 -8.92
C PRO A 251 29.22 4.28 -9.55
N SER A 252 29.94 3.36 -8.91
CA SER A 252 31.17 2.78 -9.46
C SER A 252 30.93 2.07 -10.79
N ASP A 253 29.79 1.40 -10.91
CA ASP A 253 29.48 0.41 -11.94
C ASP A 253 28.86 1.02 -13.21
N LEU A 254 28.99 2.34 -13.41
CA LEU A 254 28.52 3.01 -14.62
C LEU A 254 29.52 2.87 -15.77
N ASP A 255 29.15 2.15 -16.83
CA ASP A 255 29.96 2.05 -18.06
C ASP A 255 29.85 3.30 -18.94
N SER A 256 28.88 4.18 -18.66
CA SER A 256 28.63 5.38 -19.47
C SER A 256 29.56 6.55 -19.12
N PRO A 257 30.00 7.35 -20.10
CA PRO A 257 30.90 8.49 -19.87
C PRO A 257 30.23 9.63 -19.10
N LYS A 258 28.89 9.70 -19.13
CA LYS A 258 28.07 10.67 -18.40
C LYS A 258 26.97 9.97 -17.62
N TYR A 259 26.54 10.58 -16.52
CA TYR A 259 25.41 10.10 -15.73
C TYR A 259 24.56 11.26 -15.21
N CYS A 260 23.30 10.97 -14.92
CA CYS A 260 22.43 11.93 -14.24
C CYS A 260 22.65 11.85 -12.72
N PRO A 261 22.95 12.97 -12.03
CA PRO A 261 23.19 12.94 -10.58
C PRO A 261 21.92 12.68 -9.75
N CYS A 262 20.73 12.68 -10.35
CA CYS A 262 19.45 12.42 -9.66
C CYS A 262 18.96 10.98 -9.77
N CYS A 263 18.94 10.38 -10.97
CA CYS A 263 18.50 9.00 -11.16
C CYS A 263 19.65 8.00 -11.27
N HIS A 264 20.89 8.46 -11.46
CA HIS A 264 22.07 7.62 -11.76
C HIS A 264 21.97 6.80 -13.05
N ASN A 265 21.04 7.13 -13.96
CA ASN A 265 21.06 6.54 -15.30
C ASN A 265 22.30 7.04 -16.07
N GLY A 266 22.93 6.12 -16.82
CA GLY A 266 24.03 6.42 -17.73
C GLY A 266 23.53 7.01 -19.05
N TYR A 267 24.36 7.86 -19.66
CA TYR A 267 24.06 8.53 -20.91
C TYR A 267 25.29 8.56 -21.83
N GLU A 268 25.03 8.59 -23.13
CA GLU A 268 26.06 8.78 -24.15
C GLU A 268 26.77 10.14 -24.02
N ALA A 269 27.97 10.26 -24.60
CA ALA A 269 28.80 11.45 -24.51
C ALA A 269 28.14 12.72 -25.09
N ILE A 270 27.25 12.58 -26.08
CA ILE A 270 26.59 13.70 -26.75
C ILE A 270 25.46 14.29 -25.90
N ALA A 271 24.82 13.48 -25.05
CA ALA A 271 23.73 13.94 -24.21
C ALA A 271 24.22 15.02 -23.22
N THR A 272 23.42 16.08 -23.06
CA THR A 272 23.71 17.22 -22.17
C THR A 272 22.80 17.25 -20.95
N HIS A 273 21.56 16.76 -21.10
CA HIS A 273 20.52 16.83 -20.06
C HIS A 273 19.79 15.50 -19.90
N CYS A 274 19.27 15.25 -18.70
CA CYS A 274 18.47 14.06 -18.39
C CYS A 274 16.99 14.25 -18.75
N ALA A 275 16.46 13.39 -19.62
CA ALA A 275 15.03 13.39 -20.00
C ALA A 275 14.10 13.02 -18.83
N ASP A 276 14.53 12.11 -17.94
CA ASP A 276 13.70 11.59 -16.83
C ASP A 276 13.61 12.54 -15.63
N CYS A 277 14.60 13.43 -15.48
CA CYS A 277 14.76 14.28 -14.32
C CYS A 277 14.59 15.77 -14.64
N GLN A 278 13.69 16.11 -15.57
CA GLN A 278 13.34 17.49 -15.90
C GLN A 278 14.53 18.33 -16.40
N GLY A 279 15.39 17.74 -17.24
CA GLY A 279 16.47 18.48 -17.90
C GLY A 279 17.65 18.80 -16.99
N ILE A 280 17.90 18.03 -15.94
CA ILE A 280 19.10 18.22 -15.09
C ILE A 280 20.38 17.98 -15.91
N PRO A 281 21.39 18.86 -15.81
CA PRO A 281 22.65 18.71 -16.53
C PRO A 281 23.39 17.44 -16.11
N LEU A 282 23.94 16.73 -17.10
CA LEU A 282 24.65 15.48 -16.87
C LEU A 282 26.07 15.73 -16.36
N LYS A 283 26.52 14.91 -15.41
CA LYS A 283 27.90 14.94 -14.91
C LYS A 283 28.76 13.93 -15.68
N LYS A 284 30.02 14.26 -15.88
CA LYS A 284 31.02 13.30 -16.35
C LYS A 284 31.38 12.36 -15.19
N LYS A 285 31.67 11.10 -15.52
CA LYS A 285 32.21 10.13 -14.55
C LYS A 285 33.55 10.60 -14.01
#